data_AF-A0A284VMH2-F1
#
_entry.id   AF-A0A284VMH2-F1
#
_cell.length_a   1.000
_cell.length_b   1.000
_cell.length_c   1.000
_cell.angle_alpha   90.00
_cell.angle_beta   90.00
_cell.angle_gamma   90.00
#
_symmetry.space_group_name_H-M   'P 1'
#
loop_
_entity.id
_entity.type
_entity.pdbx_description
1 polymer ?
#
loop_
_entity_poly.entity_id
_entity_poly.type
_entity_poly.pdbx_seq_one_letter_code
_entity_poly.pdbx_strand_id
1 'polypeptide(L)'
;MYLAGLLQPDFRTIGDFRKNNLELIKSSFQEVVKFAKDLGMISLGHICIDGTKIRANASNYSAITKDDFSKLKELIERELEEGIRVDEEEDRIYGDKNIDDLPDNIFDKTIAEKLKERYQSGSKEQKEKIKKQIEKIEKEIEKSESAVNATDPESRLMPNNKNNKKIFEYSYNPQIW
;
A
#
# COMPACT_ATOMS: atom_id res chain seq x y z
N MET A 1 4.72 45.49 16.95
CA MET A 1 3.33 44.99 16.86
C MET A 1 2.39 46.11 17.29
N TYR A 2 1.64 46.73 16.35
CA TYR A 2 0.84 47.95 16.63
C TYR A 2 -0.27 47.72 17.65
N LEU A 3 -0.88 46.52 17.63
CA LEU A 3 -1.98 46.13 18.52
C LEU A 3 -1.58 45.94 19.99
N ALA A 4 -0.29 45.73 20.28
CA ALA A 4 0.23 45.60 21.65
C ALA A 4 0.91 46.89 22.14
N GLY A 5 0.65 48.05 21.52
CA GLY A 5 1.27 49.31 21.91
C GLY A 5 2.80 49.31 21.75
N LEU A 6 3.31 48.69 20.68
CA LEU A 6 4.75 48.51 20.41
C LEU A 6 5.49 47.58 21.40
N LEU A 7 4.79 46.91 22.31
CA LEU A 7 5.39 45.84 23.11
C LEU A 7 5.96 44.75 22.20
N GLN A 8 7.12 44.21 22.62
CA GLN A 8 7.78 43.05 22.02
C GLN A 8 7.70 41.87 22.99
N PRO A 9 6.52 41.23 23.15
CA PRO A 9 6.39 40.04 23.97
C PRO A 9 7.27 38.91 23.41
N ASP A 10 7.95 38.19 24.29
CA ASP A 10 8.73 37.02 23.90
C ASP A 10 7.82 35.81 23.58
N PHE A 11 8.42 34.75 23.04
CA PHE A 11 7.66 33.55 22.67
C PHE A 11 6.94 32.90 23.88
N ARG A 12 7.50 33.04 25.09
CA ARG A 12 6.91 32.51 26.32
C ARG A 12 5.65 33.28 26.69
N THR A 13 5.72 34.61 26.67
CA THR A 13 4.60 35.50 26.94
C THR A 13 3.43 35.24 25.98
N ILE A 14 3.73 35.06 24.68
CA ILE A 14 2.71 34.71 23.68
C ILE A 14 2.14 33.30 23.95
N GLY A 15 3.00 32.34 24.30
CA GLY A 15 2.60 30.98 24.65
C GLY A 15 1.68 30.92 25.87
N ASP A 16 2.04 31.62 26.95
CA ASP A 16 1.26 31.69 28.19
C ASP A 16 -0.06 32.42 27.97
N PHE A 17 -0.07 33.51 27.18
CA PHE A 17 -1.30 34.18 26.78
C PHE A 17 -2.25 33.23 26.05
N ARG A 18 -1.74 32.43 25.10
CA ARG A 18 -2.54 31.44 24.37
C ARG A 18 -3.09 30.35 25.27
N LYS A 19 -2.27 29.84 26.17
CA LYS A 19 -2.65 28.80 27.13
C LYS A 19 -3.74 29.27 28.09
N ASN A 20 -3.59 30.49 28.62
CA ASN A 20 -4.49 31.02 29.64
C ASN A 20 -5.80 31.60 29.07
N ASN A 21 -5.84 31.93 27.77
CA ASN A 21 -6.98 32.57 27.10
C ASN A 21 -7.52 31.73 25.92
N LEU A 22 -7.43 30.41 26.01
CA LEU A 22 -7.75 29.51 24.90
C LEU A 22 -9.16 29.71 24.34
N GLU A 23 -10.17 29.82 25.22
CA GLU A 23 -11.56 30.00 24.79
C GLU A 23 -11.80 31.34 24.10
N LEU A 24 -11.17 32.42 24.57
CA LEU A 24 -11.23 33.74 23.94
C LEU A 24 -10.60 33.74 22.54
N ILE A 25 -9.46 33.06 22.39
CA ILE A 25 -8.79 32.93 21.10
C ILE A 25 -9.65 32.10 20.14
N LYS A 26 -10.26 31.02 20.64
CA LYS A 26 -11.14 30.17 19.85
C LYS A 26 -12.37 30.92 19.34
N SER A 27 -13.07 31.67 20.20
CA SER A 27 -14.23 32.47 19.78
C SER A 27 -13.83 33.56 18.79
N SER A 28 -12.75 34.28 19.06
CA SER A 28 -12.24 35.34 18.17
C SER A 28 -11.84 34.79 16.80
N PHE A 29 -11.18 33.63 16.78
CA PHE A 29 -10.78 32.97 15.52
C PHE A 29 -12.00 32.54 14.70
N GLN A 30 -13.06 32.03 15.34
CA GLN A 30 -14.30 31.68 14.65
C GLN A 30 -14.96 32.90 13.98
N GLU A 31 -14.95 34.06 14.64
CA GLU A 31 -15.48 35.30 14.08
C GLU A 31 -14.66 35.78 12.88
N VAL A 32 -13.32 35.73 12.99
CA VAL A 32 -12.43 36.08 11.87
C VAL A 32 -12.66 35.17 10.67
N VAL A 33 -12.82 33.85 10.88
CA VAL A 33 -13.11 32.90 9.80
C VAL A 33 -14.49 33.16 9.18
N LYS A 34 -15.51 33.47 9.97
CA LYS A 34 -16.84 33.86 9.44
C LYS A 34 -16.74 35.12 8.59
N PHE A 35 -16.05 36.14 9.09
CA PHE A 35 -15.86 37.41 8.37
C PHE A 35 -15.12 37.22 7.04
N ALA A 36 -14.04 36.44 7.04
CA ALA A 36 -13.29 36.14 5.83
C ALA A 36 -14.08 35.24 4.84
N LYS A 37 -14.97 34.38 5.33
CA LYS A 37 -15.94 33.65 4.50
C LYS A 37 -16.93 34.61 3.83
N ASP A 38 -17.50 35.54 4.59
CA ASP A 38 -18.49 36.49 4.08
C ASP A 38 -17.88 37.45 3.03
N LEU A 39 -16.59 37.76 3.16
CA LEU A 39 -15.81 38.50 2.17
C LEU A 39 -15.39 37.66 0.94
N GLY A 40 -15.77 36.38 0.87
CA GLY A 40 -15.39 35.48 -0.22
C GLY A 40 -13.89 35.13 -0.26
N MET A 41 -13.15 35.41 0.81
CA MET A 41 -11.70 35.20 0.88
C MET A 41 -11.30 33.77 1.25
N ILE A 42 -12.26 32.93 1.65
CA ILE A 42 -12.03 31.54 2.05
C ILE A 42 -12.83 30.61 1.13
N SER A 43 -12.12 29.79 0.36
CA SER A 43 -12.69 28.58 -0.24
C SER A 43 -12.26 27.37 0.58
N LEU A 44 -13.19 26.45 0.86
CA LEU A 44 -12.90 25.16 1.51
C LEU A 44 -12.31 24.16 0.50
N GLY A 45 -11.44 24.62 -0.41
CA GLY A 45 -10.88 23.77 -1.47
C GLY A 45 -9.71 22.93 -0.99
N HIS A 46 -8.89 23.46 -0.08
CA HIS A 46 -7.63 22.81 0.33
C HIS A 46 -7.53 22.73 1.85
N ILE A 47 -7.75 21.53 2.38
CA ILE A 47 -7.42 21.18 3.76
C ILE A 47 -5.97 20.70 3.76
N CYS A 48 -5.03 21.63 4.00
CA CYS A 48 -3.62 21.28 4.14
C CYS A 48 -3.39 20.71 5.54
N ILE A 49 -3.40 19.38 5.68
CA ILE A 49 -2.95 18.71 6.89
C ILE A 49 -1.42 18.73 6.87
N ASP A 50 -0.82 19.55 7.73
CA ASP A 50 0.63 19.71 7.78
C ASP A 50 1.33 18.40 8.22
N GLY A 51 2.32 17.98 7.42
CA GLY A 51 3.41 17.06 7.75
C GLY A 51 3.11 15.62 8.18
N THR A 52 1.86 15.21 8.32
CA THR A 52 1.52 13.91 8.92
C THR A 52 1.65 12.78 7.90
N LYS A 53 2.68 11.94 8.02
CA LYS A 53 2.80 10.70 7.23
C LYS A 53 2.04 9.58 7.94
N ILE A 54 1.19 8.87 7.21
CA ILE A 54 0.43 7.73 7.73
C ILE A 54 1.20 6.46 7.38
N ARG A 55 1.56 5.67 8.39
CA ARG A 55 2.29 4.41 8.17
C ARG A 55 1.42 3.42 7.40
N ALA A 56 1.98 2.83 6.34
CA ALA A 56 1.33 1.82 5.54
C ALA A 56 1.48 0.42 6.18
N ASN A 57 0.57 -0.50 5.85
CA ASN A 57 0.71 -1.90 6.25
C ASN A 57 1.59 -2.66 5.25
N ALA A 58 2.84 -2.21 5.14
CA ALA A 58 3.81 -2.70 4.17
C ALA A 58 5.13 -3.06 4.85
N SER A 59 5.66 -4.23 4.50
CA SER A 59 6.98 -4.69 4.96
C SER A 59 8.07 -4.21 4.01
N ASN A 60 9.21 -3.77 4.55
CA ASN A 60 10.36 -3.36 3.73
C ASN A 60 10.90 -4.48 2.83
N TYR A 61 10.69 -5.74 3.22
CA TYR A 61 11.14 -6.92 2.47
C TYR A 61 10.21 -7.31 1.31
N SER A 62 9.02 -6.70 1.24
CA SER A 62 8.03 -6.96 0.19
C SER A 62 8.11 -5.94 -0.95
N ALA A 63 9.24 -5.23 -1.06
CA ALA A 63 9.48 -4.29 -2.15
C ALA A 63 9.87 -5.05 -3.43
N ILE A 64 9.21 -4.73 -4.54
CA ILE A 64 9.43 -5.32 -5.86
C ILE A 64 9.79 -4.20 -6.83
N THR A 65 10.88 -4.37 -7.56
CA THR A 65 11.26 -3.47 -8.65
C THR A 65 10.69 -3.95 -9.99
N LYS A 66 10.71 -3.08 -11.01
CA LYS A 66 10.26 -3.43 -12.37
C LYS A 66 11.05 -4.62 -12.96
N ASP A 67 12.36 -4.64 -12.72
CA ASP A 67 13.24 -5.72 -13.18
C ASP A 67 12.92 -7.04 -12.47
N ASP A 68 12.70 -7.00 -11.16
CA ASP A 68 12.31 -8.19 -10.39
C ASP A 68 10.98 -8.76 -10.86
N PHE A 69 10.00 -7.87 -11.10
CA PHE A 69 8.69 -8.27 -11.61
C PHE A 69 8.78 -8.90 -13.01
N SER A 70 9.62 -8.34 -13.89
CA SER A 70 9.83 -8.86 -15.23
C SER A 70 10.50 -10.23 -15.22
N LYS A 71 11.56 -10.41 -14.41
CA LYS A 71 12.23 -11.70 -14.23
C LYS A 71 11.30 -12.75 -13.65
N LEU A 72 10.47 -12.37 -12.67
CA LEU A 72 9.51 -13.29 -12.08
C LEU A 72 8.48 -13.76 -13.11
N LYS A 73 8.01 -12.86 -13.98
CA LYS A 73 7.09 -13.20 -15.06
C LYS A 73 7.72 -14.18 -16.05
N GLU A 74 8.95 -13.93 -16.47
CA GLU A 74 9.70 -14.81 -17.36
C GLU A 74 9.93 -16.20 -16.75
N LEU A 75 10.28 -16.26 -15.46
CA LEU A 75 10.43 -17.53 -14.73
C LEU A 75 9.13 -18.33 -14.70
N ILE A 76 8.00 -17.66 -14.43
CA ILE A 76 6.68 -18.30 -14.39
C ILE A 76 6.31 -18.84 -15.79
N GLU A 77 6.53 -18.04 -16.84
CA GLU A 77 6.23 -18.43 -18.22
C GLU A 77 7.06 -19.63 -18.64
N ARG A 78 8.36 -19.63 -18.34
CA ARG A 78 9.25 -20.77 -18.61
C ARG A 78 8.82 -22.04 -17.88
N GLU A 79 8.46 -21.94 -16.60
CA GLU A 79 8.03 -23.10 -15.81
C GLU A 79 6.70 -23.65 -16.32
N LEU A 80 5.78 -22.79 -16.77
CA LEU A 80 4.52 -23.19 -17.39
C LEU A 80 4.76 -23.90 -18.72
N GLU A 81 5.64 -23.37 -19.58
CA GLU A 81 6.00 -24.01 -20.84
C GLU A 81 6.64 -25.39 -20.62
N GLU A 82 7.54 -25.49 -19.65
CA GLU A 82 8.15 -26.76 -19.28
C GLU A 82 7.13 -27.75 -18.73
N GLY A 83 6.23 -27.30 -17.85
CA GLY A 83 5.12 -28.10 -17.33
C GLY A 83 4.22 -28.63 -18.45
N ILE A 84 3.77 -27.76 -19.37
CA ILE A 84 2.94 -28.16 -20.51
C ILE A 84 3.69 -29.15 -21.41
N ARG A 85 4.98 -28.94 -21.66
CA ARG A 85 5.79 -29.87 -22.47
C ARG A 85 5.86 -31.24 -21.82
N VAL A 86 6.07 -31.29 -20.51
CA VAL A 86 6.11 -32.55 -19.74
C VAL A 86 4.73 -33.21 -19.78
N ASP A 87 3.65 -32.47 -19.52
CA ASP A 87 2.28 -32.97 -19.59
C ASP A 87 1.96 -33.56 -20.98
N GLU A 88 2.34 -32.87 -22.07
CA GLU A 88 2.15 -33.37 -23.44
C GLU A 88 3.02 -34.61 -23.78
N GLU A 89 4.19 -34.72 -23.17
CA GLU A 89 5.07 -35.90 -23.32
C GLU A 89 4.51 -37.09 -22.53
N GLU A 90 4.02 -36.85 -21.32
CA GLU A 90 3.33 -37.84 -20.49
C GLU A 90 2.05 -38.32 -21.17
N ASP A 91 1.22 -37.42 -21.70
CA ASP A 91 0.01 -37.77 -22.45
C ASP A 91 0.33 -38.62 -23.69
N ARG A 92 1.47 -38.38 -24.36
CA ARG A 92 1.92 -39.19 -25.50
C ARG A 92 2.39 -40.59 -25.09
N ILE A 93 3.07 -40.71 -23.95
CA ILE A 93 3.65 -41.99 -23.49
C ILE A 93 2.58 -42.85 -22.79
N TYR A 94 1.73 -42.22 -21.99
CA TYR A 94 0.82 -42.90 -21.07
C TYR A 94 -0.65 -42.87 -21.54
N GLY A 95 -1.03 -41.92 -22.41
CA GLY A 95 -2.41 -41.74 -22.85
C GLY A 95 -3.34 -41.32 -21.71
N ASP A 96 -4.65 -41.52 -21.88
CA ASP A 96 -5.69 -41.17 -20.88
C ASP A 96 -5.79 -42.22 -19.76
N LYS A 97 -4.65 -42.62 -19.18
CA LYS A 97 -4.62 -43.57 -18.06
C LYS A 97 -5.15 -42.87 -16.81
N ASN A 98 -6.19 -43.46 -16.22
CA ASN A 98 -6.76 -42.95 -14.98
C ASN A 98 -5.77 -43.10 -13.82
N ILE A 99 -5.94 -42.28 -12.80
CA ILE A 99 -5.19 -42.34 -11.53
C ILE A 99 -5.18 -43.77 -10.93
N ASP A 100 -6.19 -44.59 -11.24
CA ASP A 100 -6.32 -45.98 -10.82
C ASP A 100 -5.33 -46.95 -11.49
N ASP A 101 -4.69 -46.57 -12.61
CA ASP A 101 -3.67 -47.37 -13.31
C ASP A 101 -2.22 -47.05 -12.85
N LEU A 102 -2.04 -46.09 -11.93
CA LEU A 102 -0.73 -45.83 -11.34
C LEU A 102 -0.38 -46.89 -10.28
N PRO A 103 0.87 -47.36 -10.20
CA PRO A 103 1.29 -48.28 -9.16
C PRO A 103 0.99 -47.71 -7.77
N ASP A 104 0.37 -48.51 -6.89
CA ASP A 104 -0.02 -48.12 -5.52
C ASP A 104 1.16 -47.61 -4.65
N ASN A 105 2.40 -47.74 -5.13
CA ASN A 105 3.63 -47.42 -4.41
C ASN A 105 4.24 -46.05 -4.77
N ILE A 106 3.63 -45.26 -5.68
CA ILE A 106 4.22 -44.01 -6.19
C ILE A 106 3.50 -42.76 -5.66
N PHE A 107 2.20 -42.85 -5.36
CA PHE A 107 1.41 -41.72 -4.87
C PHE A 107 0.51 -42.11 -3.71
N ASP A 108 0.61 -41.35 -2.61
CA ASP A 108 -0.34 -41.44 -1.50
C ASP A 108 -1.68 -40.84 -1.99
N LYS A 109 -2.65 -41.70 -2.34
CA LYS A 109 -3.97 -41.31 -2.91
C LYS A 109 -4.65 -40.20 -2.08
N THR A 110 -4.40 -40.17 -0.78
CA THR A 110 -4.89 -39.14 0.16
C THR A 110 -4.35 -37.73 -0.12
N ILE A 111 -3.13 -37.60 -0.64
CA ILE A 111 -2.50 -36.32 -0.98
C ILE A 111 -3.08 -35.80 -2.31
N ALA A 112 -3.26 -36.68 -3.29
CA ALA A 112 -3.86 -36.33 -4.58
C ALA A 112 -5.30 -35.83 -4.43
N GLU A 113 -6.10 -36.50 -3.58
CA GLU A 113 -7.46 -36.07 -3.25
C GLU A 113 -7.49 -34.71 -2.57
N LYS A 114 -6.61 -34.49 -1.57
CA LYS A 114 -6.48 -33.18 -0.90
C LYS A 114 -6.03 -32.07 -1.85
N LEU A 115 -5.14 -32.37 -2.80
CA LEU A 115 -4.71 -31.42 -3.83
C LEU A 115 -5.85 -31.06 -4.77
N LYS A 116 -6.61 -32.07 -5.22
CA LYS A 116 -7.79 -31.89 -6.07
C LYS A 116 -8.87 -31.06 -5.36
N GLU A 117 -9.12 -31.37 -4.09
CA GLU A 117 -10.05 -30.62 -3.24
C GLU A 117 -9.57 -29.18 -3.05
N ARG A 118 -8.28 -28.93 -2.79
CA ARG A 118 -7.69 -27.58 -2.73
C ARG A 118 -7.77 -26.81 -4.06
N TYR A 119 -7.55 -27.50 -5.17
CA TYR A 119 -7.61 -26.88 -6.50
C TYR A 119 -9.04 -26.46 -6.85
N GLN A 120 -10.03 -27.28 -6.51
CA GLN A 120 -11.45 -27.00 -6.71
C GLN A 120 -12.01 -25.99 -5.70
N SER A 121 -11.58 -26.08 -4.44
CA SER A 121 -12.01 -25.18 -3.35
C SER A 121 -11.23 -23.87 -3.29
N GLY A 122 -10.13 -23.74 -4.05
CA GLY A 122 -9.42 -22.50 -4.29
C GLY A 122 -10.39 -21.48 -4.87
N SER A 123 -11.01 -20.71 -3.96
CA SER A 123 -12.25 -20.03 -4.27
C SER A 123 -12.00 -19.07 -5.44
N LYS A 124 -12.93 -19.04 -6.40
CA LYS A 124 -12.86 -18.12 -7.55
C LYS A 124 -12.60 -16.68 -7.07
N GLU A 125 -13.12 -16.32 -5.90
CA GLU A 125 -12.91 -15.02 -5.25
C GLU A 125 -11.45 -14.77 -4.85
N GLN A 126 -10.72 -15.77 -4.37
CA GLN A 126 -9.30 -15.63 -4.05
C GLN A 126 -8.48 -15.36 -5.31
N LYS A 127 -8.73 -16.12 -6.39
CA LYS A 127 -8.09 -15.91 -7.69
C LYS A 127 -8.38 -14.51 -8.24
N GLU A 128 -9.62 -14.04 -8.09
CA GLU A 128 -10.02 -12.72 -8.56
C GLU A 128 -9.38 -11.58 -7.73
N LYS A 129 -9.26 -11.75 -6.41
CA LYS A 129 -8.53 -10.80 -5.54
C LYS A 129 -7.05 -10.72 -5.91
N ILE A 130 -6.40 -11.86 -6.11
CA ILE A 130 -5.00 -11.93 -6.54
C ILE A 130 -4.82 -11.22 -7.89
N LYS A 131 -5.70 -11.49 -8.86
CA LYS A 131 -5.65 -10.83 -10.18
C LYS A 131 -5.76 -9.31 -10.09
N LYS A 132 -6.71 -8.80 -9.30
CA LYS A 132 -6.86 -7.35 -9.06
C LYS A 132 -5.64 -6.75 -8.38
N GLN A 133 -5.00 -7.49 -7.48
CA GLN A 133 -3.79 -7.03 -6.80
C GLN A 133 -2.59 -6.98 -7.74
N ILE A 134 -2.42 -7.98 -8.61
CA ILE A 134 -1.38 -7.97 -9.66
C ILE A 134 -1.59 -6.79 -10.62
N GLU A 135 -2.82 -6.56 -11.09
CA GLU A 135 -3.13 -5.44 -11.98
C GLU A 135 -2.83 -4.08 -11.31
N LYS A 136 -3.08 -3.96 -10.00
CA LYS A 136 -2.76 -2.76 -9.22
C LYS A 136 -1.24 -2.58 -9.08
N ILE A 137 -0.49 -3.66 -8.86
CA ILE A 137 0.98 -3.63 -8.81
C ILE A 137 1.56 -3.21 -10.17
N GLU A 138 1.08 -3.80 -11.28
CA GLU A 138 1.54 -3.44 -12.63
C GLU A 138 1.32 -1.95 -12.94
N LYS A 139 0.13 -1.43 -12.66
CA LYS A 139 -0.18 0.00 -12.86
C LYS A 139 0.71 0.91 -12.03
N GLU A 140 1.02 0.53 -10.80
CA GLU A 140 1.87 1.35 -9.92
C GLU A 140 3.36 1.26 -10.28
N ILE A 141 3.84 0.09 -10.75
CA ILE A 141 5.19 -0.07 -11.30
C ILE A 141 5.36 0.74 -12.59
N GLU A 142 4.31 0.88 -13.41
CA GLU A 142 4.36 1.68 -14.64
C GLU A 142 4.40 3.19 -14.35
N LYS A 143 3.67 3.65 -13.33
CA LYS A 143 3.65 5.07 -12.91
C LYS A 143 4.89 5.52 -12.14
N SER A 144 5.62 4.60 -11.50
CA SER A 144 6.71 4.91 -10.58
C SER A 144 7.98 4.17 -10.96
N GLU A 145 9.06 4.91 -11.17
CA GLU A 145 10.41 4.34 -11.33
C GLU A 145 10.96 3.73 -10.03
N SER A 146 10.34 4.02 -8.88
CA SER A 146 10.74 3.53 -7.57
C SER A 146 10.05 2.21 -7.18
N ALA A 147 10.72 1.41 -6.35
CA ALA A 147 10.23 0.11 -5.89
C ALA A 147 8.84 0.20 -5.24
N VAL A 148 7.96 -0.72 -5.63
CA VAL A 148 6.57 -0.79 -5.18
C VAL A 148 6.42 -1.92 -4.16
N ASN A 149 5.59 -1.73 -3.13
CA ASN A 149 5.35 -2.79 -2.16
C ASN A 149 4.29 -3.79 -2.67
N ALA A 150 4.56 -5.08 -2.55
CA ALA A 150 3.65 -6.15 -2.99
C ALA A 150 2.34 -6.20 -2.18
N THR A 151 2.42 -5.90 -0.87
CA THR A 151 1.27 -5.93 0.04
C THR A 151 0.45 -4.65 -0.06
N ASP A 152 1.11 -3.52 -0.32
CA ASP A 152 0.49 -2.20 -0.39
C ASP A 152 1.08 -1.35 -1.53
N PRO A 153 0.57 -1.53 -2.77
CA PRO A 153 1.19 -0.94 -3.95
C PRO A 153 1.16 0.59 -4.01
N GLU A 154 0.25 1.23 -3.28
CA GLU A 154 0.10 2.70 -3.24
C GLU A 154 1.02 3.35 -2.20
N SER A 155 1.60 2.56 -1.30
CA SER A 155 2.55 3.06 -0.32
C SER A 155 3.87 3.46 -0.99
N ARG A 156 4.57 4.43 -0.38
CA ARG A 156 5.90 4.87 -0.84
C ARG A 156 6.88 4.89 0.32
N LEU A 157 8.14 4.58 0.04
CA LEU A 157 9.20 4.62 1.05
C LEU A 157 9.46 6.09 1.43
N MET A 158 9.18 6.45 2.67
CA MET A 158 9.30 7.82 3.15
C MET A 158 10.13 7.90 4.44
N PRO A 159 10.85 9.00 4.66
CA PRO A 159 11.52 9.23 5.92
C PRO A 159 10.50 9.58 7.01
N ASN A 160 10.50 8.81 8.09
CA ASN A 160 9.77 9.09 9.32
C ASN A 160 10.75 9.27 10.49
N ASN A 161 10.33 9.94 11.55
CA ASN A 161 11.15 10.16 12.74
C ASN A 161 10.57 9.34 13.90
N LYS A 162 11.31 8.34 14.36
CA LYS A 162 10.93 7.51 15.50
C LYS A 162 12.04 7.53 16.53
N ASN A 163 11.73 7.93 17.76
CA ASN A 163 12.69 8.06 18.86
C ASN A 163 13.94 8.89 18.48
N ASN A 164 13.76 10.05 17.85
CA ASN A 164 14.83 10.93 17.35
C ASN A 164 15.79 10.27 16.33
N LYS A 165 15.39 9.17 15.70
CA LYS A 165 16.11 8.53 14.61
C LYS A 165 15.28 8.59 13.33
N LYS A 166 15.94 8.98 12.24
CA LYS A 166 15.37 8.94 10.89
C LYS A 166 15.29 7.49 10.42
N ILE A 167 14.08 7.00 10.24
CA ILE A 167 13.79 5.67 9.69
C ILE A 167 13.13 5.82 8.33
N PHE A 168 13.38 4.89 7.42
CA PHE A 168 12.67 4.82 6.14
C PHE A 168 11.66 3.69 6.21
N GLU A 169 10.40 4.02 6.03
CA GLU A 169 9.29 3.07 6.07
C GLU A 169 8.25 3.43 5.02
N TYR A 170 7.51 2.43 4.55
CA TYR A 170 6.41 2.64 3.63
C TYR A 170 5.29 3.41 4.32
N SER A 171 4.91 4.54 3.75
CA SER A 171 3.90 5.45 4.29
C SER A 171 3.13 6.13 3.16
N TYR A 172 1.97 6.66 3.51
CA TYR A 172 1.19 7.57 2.67
C TYR A 172 1.47 9.01 3.08
N ASN A 173 1.57 9.88 2.09
CA ASN A 173 1.49 11.31 2.31
C ASN A 173 0.05 11.78 2.01
N PRO A 174 -0.79 12.04 3.02
CA PRO A 174 -2.14 12.53 2.84
C PRO A 174 -2.18 14.01 2.41
N GLN A 175 -1.03 14.67 2.21
CA GLN A 175 -0.96 15.99 1.60
C GLN A 175 -1.35 15.90 0.13
N ILE A 176 -2.61 16.22 -0.14
CA ILE A 176 -3.11 16.42 -1.49
C ILE A 176 -2.59 17.79 -1.95
N TRP A 177 -1.78 17.81 -3.00
CA TRP A 177 -1.35 19.04 -3.68
C TRP A 177 -2.44 19.52 -4.63
#